data_AF-A0A6L8XV48-F1
#
_entry.id   AF-A0A6L8XV48-F1
#
_cell.length_a   1.000
_cell.length_b   1.000
_cell.length_c   1.000
_cell.angle_alpha   90.00
_cell.angle_beta   90.00
_cell.angle_gamma   90.00
#
_symmetry.space_group_name_H-M   'P 1'
#
loop_
_entity.id
_entity.type
_entity.pdbx_description
1 polymer ?
#
loop_
_entity_poly.entity_id
_entity_poly.type
_entity_poly.pdbx_seq_one_letter_code
_entity_poly.pdbx_strand_id
1 'polypeptide(L)'
;MKPSDFQKTVQCRFESCLKKVVRHVVKDYQQKLKRRQEKETLFCELPEIVVENLAVWDDYETDYTIFNVCGHDIRVYDDELAEALKQLSERNRETLLMYYFLEMNNEEIAKKQNISRSGVFQNRHNSLALMKKLLKEKQ
;
A
#
# COMPACT_ATOMS: atom_id res chain seq x y z
N MET A 1 -14.76 25.86 67.82
CA MET A 1 -13.51 26.21 68.51
C MET A 1 -12.53 26.79 67.51
N LYS A 2 -11.80 27.86 67.85
CA LYS A 2 -10.69 28.33 67.01
C LYS A 2 -9.55 27.31 67.12
N PRO A 3 -8.91 26.90 66.01
CA PRO A 3 -7.79 25.98 66.07
C PRO A 3 -6.66 26.61 66.90
N SER A 4 -6.02 25.78 67.74
CA SER A 4 -4.80 26.14 68.47
C SER A 4 -3.71 26.55 67.48
N ASP A 5 -2.79 27.44 67.88
CA ASP A 5 -1.68 27.88 67.01
C ASP A 5 -0.79 26.71 66.56
N PHE A 6 -0.72 25.63 67.35
CA PHE A 6 -0.09 24.37 66.93
C PHE A 6 -0.84 23.72 65.75
N GLN A 7 -2.17 23.62 65.84
CA GLN A 7 -3.00 23.04 64.78
C GLN A 7 -2.91 23.86 63.49
N LYS A 8 -2.90 25.19 63.58
CA LYS A 8 -2.67 26.07 62.43
C LYS A 8 -1.30 25.84 61.81
N THR A 9 -0.27 25.66 62.62
CA THR A 9 1.09 25.39 62.13
C THR A 9 1.16 24.07 61.36
N VAL A 10 0.53 23.01 61.88
CA VAL A 10 0.45 21.71 61.18
C VAL A 10 -0.33 21.83 59.87
N GLN A 11 -1.46 22.53 59.88
CA GLN A 11 -2.27 22.77 58.69
C GLN A 11 -1.48 23.52 57.61
N CYS A 12 -0.79 24.62 57.96
CA CYS A 12 0.03 25.40 57.04
C CYS A 12 1.17 24.56 56.43
N ARG A 13 1.80 23.69 57.21
CA ARG A 13 2.87 22.79 56.72
C ARG A 13 2.34 21.78 55.70
N PHE A 14 1.20 21.16 56.01
CA PHE A 14 0.55 20.22 55.11
C PHE A 14 0.11 20.90 53.80
N GLU A 15 -0.56 22.06 53.91
CA GLU A 15 -1.01 22.83 52.75
C GLU A 15 0.16 23.28 51.87
N SER A 16 1.26 23.73 52.47
CA SER A 16 2.49 24.09 51.75
C SER A 16 3.07 22.90 50.97
N CYS A 17 3.12 21.72 51.61
CA CYS A 17 3.54 20.48 50.96
C CYS A 17 2.64 20.13 49.78
N LEU A 18 1.31 20.17 49.98
CA LEU A 18 0.34 19.84 48.94
C LEU A 18 0.42 20.81 47.75
N LYS A 19 0.50 22.12 48.00
CA LYS A 19 0.72 23.13 46.96
C LYS A 19 2.02 22.88 46.20
N LYS A 20 3.10 22.50 46.89
CA LYS A 20 4.38 22.18 46.26
C LYS A 20 4.26 20.95 45.37
N VAL A 21 3.65 19.87 45.84
CA VAL A 21 3.45 18.64 45.05
C VAL A 21 2.63 18.94 43.80
N VAL A 22 1.47 19.59 43.94
CA VAL A 22 0.60 19.93 42.81
C VAL A 22 1.34 20.78 41.77
N ARG A 23 2.08 21.81 42.19
CA ARG A 23 2.90 22.63 41.27
C ARG A 23 3.93 21.80 40.50
N HIS A 24 4.59 20.84 41.15
CA HIS A 24 5.58 19.99 40.47
C HIS A 24 4.93 19.00 39.52
N VAL A 25 3.77 18.43 39.86
CA VAL A 25 3.02 17.54 38.96
C VAL A 25 2.60 18.27 37.69
N VAL A 26 2.06 19.48 37.83
CA VAL A 26 1.70 20.32 36.67
C VAL A 26 2.93 20.64 35.81
N LYS A 27 4.05 21.00 36.45
CA LYS A 27 5.30 21.29 35.74
C LYS A 27 5.84 20.07 34.99
N ASP A 28 5.86 18.90 35.62
CA ASP A 28 6.32 17.65 35.00
C ASP A 28 5.42 17.27 33.82
N TYR A 29 4.10 17.41 33.97
CA TYR A 29 3.15 17.19 32.88
C TYR A 29 3.42 18.12 31.69
N GLN A 30 3.57 19.42 31.92
CA GLN A 30 3.87 20.40 30.86
C GLN A 30 5.21 20.10 30.18
N GLN A 31 6.22 19.70 30.95
CA GLN A 31 7.52 19.34 30.39
C GLN A 31 7.45 18.07 29.52
N LYS A 32 6.69 17.06 29.94
CA LYS A 32 6.43 15.86 29.14
C LYS A 32 5.66 16.18 27.86
N LEU A 33 4.62 17.02 27.96
CA LEU A 33 3.82 17.43 26.81
C LEU A 33 4.69 18.16 25.77
N LYS A 34 5.53 19.10 26.20
CA LYS A 34 6.47 19.80 25.31
C LYS A 34 7.46 18.85 24.64
N ARG A 35 8.04 17.90 25.40
CA ARG A 35 8.97 16.90 24.84
C ARG A 35 8.32 15.99 23.80
N ARG A 36 7.03 15.66 23.96
CA ARG A 36 6.26 14.90 22.96
C ARG A 36 6.01 15.75 21.73
N GLN A 37 5.54 16.98 21.88
CA GLN A 37 5.31 17.89 20.74
C GLN A 37 6.59 18.18 19.93
N GLU A 38 7.77 18.18 20.55
CA GLU A 38 9.05 18.34 19.83
C GLU A 38 9.46 17.10 19.02
N LYS A 39 8.86 15.93 19.28
CA LYS A 39 9.28 14.64 18.71
C LYS A 39 8.17 13.89 17.96
N GLU A 40 6.92 14.23 18.21
CA GLU A 40 5.73 13.56 17.70
C GLU A 40 4.89 14.60 16.95
N THR A 41 4.31 14.18 15.83
CA THR A 41 3.35 14.96 15.05
C THR A 41 2.10 14.12 14.87
N LEU A 42 0.92 14.74 14.90
CA LEU A 42 -0.33 14.00 14.69
C LEU A 42 -0.43 13.56 13.22
N PHE A 43 -0.97 12.36 12.98
CA PHE A 43 -1.17 11.88 11.61
C PHE A 43 -2.04 12.81 10.77
N CYS A 44 -3.04 13.46 11.38
CA CYS A 44 -3.91 14.43 10.70
C CYS A 44 -3.21 15.76 10.34
N GLU A 45 -2.03 16.02 10.89
CA GLU A 45 -1.21 17.19 10.57
C GLU A 45 -0.14 16.88 9.52
N LEU A 46 0.05 15.60 9.19
CA LEU A 46 0.98 15.19 8.15
C LEU A 46 0.39 15.41 6.75
N PRO A 47 1.22 15.79 5.76
CA PRO A 47 0.78 15.82 4.37
C PRO A 47 0.31 14.45 3.88
N GLU A 48 -0.72 14.42 3.06
CA GLU A 48 -1.34 13.18 2.55
C GLU A 48 -0.33 12.27 1.84
N ILE A 49 0.58 12.85 1.05
CA ILE A 49 1.68 12.12 0.40
C ILE A 49 2.60 11.38 1.40
N VAL A 50 2.81 11.90 2.61
CA VAL A 50 3.62 11.24 3.64
C VAL A 50 2.82 10.10 4.26
N VAL A 51 1.53 10.30 4.47
CA VAL A 51 0.63 9.27 5.01
C VAL A 51 0.48 8.10 4.04
N GLU A 52 0.32 8.37 2.74
CA GLU A 52 0.27 7.35 1.70
C GLU A 52 1.54 6.50 1.65
N ASN A 53 2.72 7.10 1.84
CA ASN A 53 3.98 6.37 1.89
C ASN A 53 4.12 5.45 3.13
N LEU A 54 3.32 5.67 4.18
CA LEU A 54 3.27 4.82 5.37
C LEU A 54 2.20 3.73 5.26
N ALA A 55 1.35 3.79 4.23
CA ALA A 55 0.30 2.80 4.02
C ALA A 55 0.92 1.44 3.68
N VAL A 56 0.38 0.40 4.32
CA VAL A 56 0.66 -1.00 3.96
C VAL A 56 -0.61 -1.53 3.32
N TRP A 57 -0.49 -2.02 2.09
CA TRP A 57 -1.57 -2.69 1.39
C TRP A 57 -1.41 -4.19 1.60
N ASP A 58 -2.51 -4.84 2.01
CA ASP A 58 -2.57 -6.30 2.01
C ASP A 58 -2.80 -6.78 0.57
N ASP A 59 -2.02 -7.77 0.12
CA ASP A 59 -2.26 -8.46 -1.15
C ASP A 59 -3.21 -9.64 -0.92
N TYR A 60 -4.45 -9.58 -1.41
CA TYR A 60 -5.37 -10.72 -1.40
C TYR A 60 -5.35 -11.45 -2.75
N GLU A 61 -5.54 -12.78 -2.74
CA GLU A 61 -5.61 -13.57 -3.98
C GLU A 61 -6.79 -13.19 -4.88
N THR A 62 -7.79 -12.48 -4.33
CA THR A 62 -8.94 -11.95 -5.08
C THR A 62 -8.61 -10.74 -5.93
N ASP A 63 -7.46 -10.10 -5.72
CA ASP A 63 -7.15 -8.79 -6.30
C ASP A 63 -6.53 -8.90 -7.69
N TYR A 64 -6.29 -10.13 -8.18
CA TYR A 64 -5.69 -10.38 -9.48
C TYR A 64 -6.14 -11.70 -10.11
N THR A 65 -6.13 -11.74 -11.43
CA THR A 65 -6.23 -12.99 -12.20
C THR A 65 -4.83 -13.54 -12.48
N ILE A 66 -4.61 -14.83 -12.21
CA ILE A 66 -3.35 -15.52 -12.49
C ILE A 66 -3.39 -16.19 -13.87
N PHE A 67 -2.34 -16.00 -14.67
CA PHE A 67 -2.06 -16.80 -15.86
C PHE A 67 -0.72 -17.52 -15.70
N ASN A 68 -0.75 -18.86 -15.74
CA ASN A 68 0.48 -19.64 -15.74
C ASN A 68 1.04 -19.75 -17.16
N VAL A 69 2.22 -19.19 -17.40
CA VAL A 69 2.88 -19.21 -18.71
C VAL A 69 4.34 -19.59 -18.51
N CYS A 70 4.80 -20.63 -19.22
CA CYS A 70 6.16 -21.15 -19.09
C CYS A 70 6.58 -21.54 -17.66
N GLY A 71 5.62 -21.88 -16.78
CA GLY A 71 5.89 -22.18 -15.38
C GLY A 71 6.04 -20.95 -14.48
N HIS A 72 5.71 -19.76 -14.99
CA HIS A 72 5.64 -18.52 -14.23
C HIS A 72 4.19 -18.07 -14.05
N ASP A 73 3.84 -17.66 -12.84
CA ASP A 73 2.54 -17.09 -12.53
C ASP A 73 2.55 -15.58 -12.81
N ILE A 74 1.80 -15.16 -13.82
CA ILE A 74 1.65 -13.76 -14.20
C ILE A 74 0.35 -13.24 -13.57
N ARG A 75 0.48 -12.23 -12.71
CA ARG A 75 -0.65 -11.58 -12.02
C ARG A 75 -1.12 -10.37 -12.80
N VAL A 76 -2.40 -10.36 -13.15
CA VAL A 76 -3.07 -9.24 -13.83
C VAL A 76 -4.12 -8.67 -12.88
N TYR A 77 -3.87 -7.46 -12.37
CA TYR A 77 -4.73 -6.77 -11.40
C TYR A 77 -5.95 -6.09 -12.03
N ASP A 78 -5.85 -5.70 -13.30
CA ASP A 78 -6.96 -5.05 -14.00
C ASP A 78 -7.92 -6.12 -14.55
N ASP A 79 -9.15 -6.14 -14.03
CA ASP A 79 -10.17 -7.13 -14.39
C ASP A 79 -10.59 -7.05 -15.85
N GLU A 80 -10.67 -5.84 -16.42
CA GLU A 80 -11.05 -5.66 -17.82
C GLU A 80 -9.99 -6.23 -18.76
N LEU A 81 -8.72 -5.99 -18.45
CA LEU A 81 -7.56 -6.55 -19.14
C LEU A 81 -7.50 -8.07 -19.01
N ALA A 82 -7.68 -8.60 -17.79
CA ALA A 82 -7.73 -10.03 -17.56
C ALA A 82 -8.84 -10.69 -18.37
N GLU A 83 -10.02 -10.08 -18.43
CA GLU A 83 -11.14 -10.61 -19.21
C GLU A 83 -10.89 -10.53 -20.72
N ALA A 84 -10.29 -9.44 -21.21
CA ALA A 84 -9.89 -9.34 -22.62
C ALA A 84 -8.82 -10.38 -22.99
N LEU A 85 -7.87 -10.67 -22.09
CA LEU A 85 -6.88 -11.73 -22.26
C LEU A 85 -7.52 -13.12 -22.31
N LYS A 86 -8.53 -13.40 -21.46
CA LYS A 86 -9.25 -14.68 -21.47
C LYS A 86 -9.98 -14.96 -22.78
N GLN A 87 -10.45 -13.92 -23.48
CA GLN A 87 -11.12 -14.06 -24.77
C GLN A 87 -10.18 -14.38 -25.94
N LEU A 88 -8.88 -14.16 -25.78
CA LEU A 88 -7.90 -14.61 -26.77
C LEU A 88 -7.76 -16.14 -26.71
N SER A 89 -7.40 -16.75 -27.84
CA SER A 89 -6.98 -18.15 -27.82
C SER A 89 -5.74 -18.31 -26.92
N GLU A 90 -5.63 -19.45 -26.25
CA GLU A 90 -4.54 -19.72 -25.29
C GLU A 90 -3.17 -19.41 -25.88
N ARG A 91 -2.89 -19.90 -27.09
CA ARG A 91 -1.64 -19.64 -27.80
C ARG A 91 -1.34 -18.15 -28.00
N ASN A 92 -2.36 -17.38 -28.37
CA ASN A 92 -2.25 -15.95 -28.63
C ASN A 92 -2.04 -15.17 -27.33
N ARG A 93 -2.81 -15.52 -26.29
CA ARG A 93 -2.67 -15.01 -24.93
C ARG A 93 -1.26 -15.24 -24.41
N GLU A 94 -0.77 -16.48 -24.45
CA GLU A 94 0.58 -16.83 -24.02
C GLU A 94 1.65 -16.07 -24.81
N THR A 95 1.45 -15.87 -26.12
CA THR A 95 2.39 -15.09 -26.95
C THR A 95 2.54 -13.66 -26.44
N LEU A 96 1.43 -13.01 -26.06
CA LEU A 96 1.46 -11.66 -25.49
C LEU A 96 2.08 -11.66 -24.09
N LEU A 97 1.69 -12.61 -23.25
CA LEU A 97 2.18 -12.73 -21.89
C LEU A 97 3.69 -12.98 -21.85
N MET A 98 4.22 -13.88 -22.70
CA MET A 98 5.66 -14.09 -22.85
C MET A 98 6.39 -12.82 -23.30
N TYR A 99 5.82 -12.07 -24.25
CA TYR A 99 6.50 -10.89 -24.78
C TYR A 99 6.52 -9.71 -23.82
N TYR A 100 5.38 -9.40 -23.19
CA TYR A 100 5.22 -8.20 -22.37
C TYR A 100 5.57 -8.40 -20.90
N PHE A 101 5.36 -9.60 -20.35
CA PHE A 101 5.55 -9.86 -18.92
C PHE A 101 6.81 -10.69 -18.64
N LEU A 102 7.19 -11.61 -19.54
CA LEU A 102 8.42 -12.39 -19.40
C LEU A 102 9.60 -11.82 -20.22
N GLU A 103 9.39 -10.67 -20.88
CA GLU A 103 10.37 -9.97 -21.71
C GLU A 103 11.02 -10.84 -22.81
N MET A 104 10.36 -11.93 -23.22
CA MET A 104 10.88 -12.81 -24.25
C MET A 104 10.77 -12.16 -25.63
N ASN A 105 11.83 -12.25 -26.42
CA ASN A 105 11.80 -11.74 -27.79
C ASN A 105 11.06 -12.70 -28.75
N ASN A 106 10.76 -12.21 -29.96
CA ASN A 106 10.02 -13.01 -30.95
C ASN A 106 10.74 -14.31 -31.36
N GLU A 107 12.07 -14.39 -31.24
CA GLU A 107 12.85 -15.58 -31.59
C GLU A 107 12.78 -16.64 -30.48
N GLU A 108 12.85 -16.22 -29.23
CA GLU A 108 12.68 -17.09 -28.06
C GLU A 108 11.26 -17.66 -28.01
N ILE A 109 10.25 -16.83 -28.25
CA ILE A 109 8.85 -17.27 -28.31
C ILE A 109 8.62 -18.23 -29.49
N ALA A 110 9.21 -17.92 -30.65
CA ALA A 110 9.13 -18.77 -31.84
C ALA A 110 9.70 -20.17 -31.57
N LYS A 111 10.87 -20.24 -30.91
CA LYS A 111 11.47 -21.50 -30.47
C LYS A 111 10.59 -22.21 -29.44
N LYS A 112 10.04 -21.48 -28.44
CA LYS A 112 9.21 -22.06 -27.39
C LYS A 112 7.92 -22.69 -27.92
N GLN A 113 7.28 -22.03 -28.89
CA GLN A 113 6.00 -22.50 -29.46
C GLN A 113 6.14 -23.25 -30.80
N ASN A 114 7.37 -23.55 -31.24
CA ASN A 114 7.67 -24.21 -32.52
C ASN A 114 6.99 -23.57 -33.73
N ILE A 115 7.09 -22.25 -33.88
CA ILE A 115 6.60 -21.49 -35.05
C ILE A 115 7.66 -20.55 -35.60
N SER A 116 7.39 -19.94 -36.75
CA SER A 116 8.27 -18.93 -37.31
C SER A 116 8.21 -17.62 -36.52
N ARG A 117 9.34 -16.88 -36.51
CA ARG A 117 9.41 -15.52 -35.95
C ARG A 117 8.35 -14.59 -36.52
N SER A 118 8.07 -14.71 -37.82
CA SER A 118 7.01 -13.93 -38.48
C SER A 118 5.61 -14.33 -37.98
N GLY A 119 5.37 -15.63 -37.73
CA GLY A 119 4.14 -16.11 -37.12
C GLY A 119 3.90 -15.51 -35.73
N VAL A 120 4.94 -15.44 -34.89
CA VAL A 120 4.86 -14.77 -33.57
C VAL A 120 4.49 -13.28 -33.73
N PHE A 121 5.15 -12.58 -34.64
CA PHE A 121 4.87 -11.16 -34.89
C PHE A 121 3.42 -10.94 -35.33
N GLN A 122 2.95 -11.71 -36.31
CA GLN A 122 1.57 -11.61 -36.81
C GLN A 122 0.56 -11.92 -35.71
N ASN A 123 0.85 -12.95 -34.91
CA ASN A 123 -0.01 -13.36 -33.80
C ASN A 123 -0.14 -12.23 -32.76
N ARG A 124 0.99 -11.63 -32.34
CA ARG A 124 0.98 -10.47 -31.44
C ARG A 124 0.19 -9.31 -32.02
N HIS A 125 0.44 -8.97 -33.28
CA HIS A 125 -0.23 -7.85 -33.94
C HIS A 125 -1.76 -8.03 -33.98
N ASN A 126 -2.21 -9.22 -34.40
CA ASN A 126 -3.64 -9.54 -34.48
C ASN A 126 -4.29 -9.58 -33.09
N SER A 127 -3.59 -10.15 -32.10
CA SER A 127 -4.10 -10.28 -30.74
C SER A 127 -4.26 -8.91 -30.06
N LEU A 128 -3.29 -8.01 -30.25
CA LEU A 128 -3.42 -6.62 -29.76
C LEU A 128 -4.55 -5.87 -30.45
N ALA A 129 -4.73 -6.07 -31.77
CA ALA A 129 -5.84 -5.46 -32.49
C ALA A 129 -7.21 -5.94 -31.96
N LEU A 130 -7.32 -7.24 -31.62
CA LEU A 130 -8.53 -7.79 -31.01
C LEU A 130 -8.74 -7.26 -29.59
N MET A 131 -7.73 -7.28 -28.73
CA MET A 131 -7.84 -6.71 -27.37
C MET A 131 -8.26 -5.25 -27.40
N LYS A 132 -7.71 -4.46 -28.32
CA LYS A 132 -8.09 -3.05 -28.49
C LYS A 132 -9.56 -2.87 -28.88
N LYS A 133 -10.17 -3.83 -29.59
CA LYS A 133 -11.62 -3.81 -29.86
C LYS A 133 -12.41 -4.16 -28.61
N LEU A 134 -12.05 -5.26 -27.95
CA LEU A 134 -12.72 -5.73 -26.73
C LEU A 134 -12.74 -4.69 -25.60
N LEU A 135 -11.62 -3.98 -25.42
CA LEU A 135 -11.51 -2.93 -24.40
C LEU A 135 -12.25 -1.65 -24.78
N LYS A 136 -12.41 -1.35 -26.08
CA LYS A 136 -13.17 -0.19 -26.54
C LYS A 136 -14.68 -0.41 -26.54
N GLU A 137 -15.14 -1.64 -26.70
CA GLU A 137 -16.56 -1.99 -26.68
C GLU A 137 -17.15 -1.98 -25.26
N LYS A 138 -16.29 -1.97 -24.22
CA LYS A 138 -16.70 -1.88 -22.81
C LYS A 138 -16.70 -0.44 -22.25
N GLN A 139 -16.14 0.53 -22.98
CA GLN A 139 -16.17 1.97 -22.65
C GLN A 139 -17.43 2.63 -23.20
#